data_AF-A0A2V8FA88-F1
#
_entry.id   AF-A0A2V8FA88-F1
#
_cell.length_a   1.000
_cell.length_b   1.000
_cell.length_c   1.000
_cell.angle_alpha   90.00
_cell.angle_beta   90.00
_cell.angle_gamma   90.00
#
_symmetry.space_group_name_H-M   'P 1'
#
loop_
_entity.id
_entity.type
_entity.pdbx_description
1 polymer ?
#
loop_
_entity_poly.entity_id
_entity_poly.type
_entity_poly.pdbx_seq_one_letter_code
_entity_poly.pdbx_strand_id
1 'polypeptide(L)'
;MRRCDLKLLGSTAGERALAGAGWIPYYNFDQQIVRDDLEIIAGMTGADGMCRPTGYNLFVFVAGRFAGTLSPFPMTSRLDSSSGAVRIAAKDTITADFARYSSTDPLCCPSSHVTVRYKIDRSGPSASVVATEARARP
;
A
#
# COMPACT_ATOMS: atom_id res chain seq x y z
N MET A 1 -10.71 16.13 -17.44
CA MET A 1 -10.47 16.43 -16.01
C MET A 1 -8.98 16.18 -15.74
N ARG A 2 -8.22 17.25 -15.50
CA ARG A 2 -6.75 17.26 -15.45
C ARG A 2 -6.29 17.99 -14.17
N ARG A 3 -6.89 17.67 -13.02
CA ARG A 3 -6.65 18.41 -11.76
C ARG A 3 -5.49 17.87 -10.95
N CYS A 4 -5.17 16.58 -11.09
CA CYS A 4 -4.04 15.96 -10.43
C CYS A 4 -3.08 15.51 -11.53
N ASP A 5 -1.91 16.14 -11.62
CA ASP A 5 -0.87 15.76 -12.57
C ASP A 5 -0.17 14.49 -12.05
N LEU A 6 -0.85 13.36 -12.24
CA LEU A 6 -0.38 12.07 -11.78
C LEU A 6 0.57 11.50 -12.81
N LYS A 7 1.84 11.33 -12.42
CA LYS A 7 2.80 10.59 -13.22
C LYS A 7 2.40 9.12 -13.24
N LEU A 8 1.95 8.65 -14.40
CA LEU A 8 1.62 7.24 -14.59
C LEU A 8 2.91 6.41 -14.51
N LEU A 9 2.97 5.53 -13.52
CA LEU A 9 4.01 4.52 -13.40
C LEU A 9 3.75 3.37 -14.39
N GLY A 10 4.81 2.67 -14.81
CA GLY A 10 4.72 1.63 -15.85
C GLY A 10 6.06 1.04 -16.30
N SER A 11 7.14 1.39 -15.61
CA SER A 11 8.51 0.94 -15.88
C SER A 11 8.74 -0.50 -15.43
N THR A 12 8.13 -0.93 -14.32
CA THR A 12 8.27 -2.30 -13.80
C THR A 12 7.13 -3.21 -14.25
N ALA A 13 7.34 -4.53 -14.12
CA ALA A 13 6.29 -5.51 -14.40
C ALA A 13 5.10 -5.33 -13.46
N GLY A 14 5.34 -5.02 -12.18
CA GLY A 14 4.29 -4.76 -11.19
C GLY A 14 3.47 -3.52 -11.55
N GLU A 15 4.13 -2.42 -11.93
CA GLU A 15 3.44 -1.17 -12.32
C GLU A 15 2.52 -1.41 -13.53
N ARG A 16 3.01 -2.13 -14.54
CA ARG A 16 2.19 -2.48 -15.72
C ARG A 16 1.06 -3.44 -15.40
N ALA A 17 1.30 -4.44 -14.55
CA ALA A 17 0.25 -5.38 -14.14
C ALA A 17 -0.87 -4.65 -13.38
N LEU A 18 -0.50 -3.72 -12.51
CA LEU A 18 -1.45 -2.93 -11.74
C LEU A 18 -2.27 -1.99 -12.64
N ALA A 19 -1.61 -1.30 -13.57
CA ALA A 19 -2.28 -0.48 -14.58
C ALA A 19 -3.21 -1.31 -15.48
N GLY A 20 -2.76 -2.49 -15.94
CA GLY A 20 -3.56 -3.41 -16.74
C GLY A 20 -4.78 -3.96 -15.99
N ALA A 21 -4.74 -3.98 -14.66
CA ALA A 21 -5.87 -4.32 -13.79
C ALA A 21 -6.81 -3.13 -13.50
N GLY A 22 -6.60 -1.96 -14.12
CA GLY A 22 -7.47 -0.79 -14.01
C GLY A 22 -7.15 0.15 -12.84
N TRP A 23 -6.03 -0.06 -12.14
CA TRP A 23 -5.57 0.84 -11.08
C TRP A 23 -4.67 1.94 -11.64
N ILE A 24 -4.60 3.07 -10.95
CA ILE A 24 -3.63 4.14 -11.23
C ILE A 24 -2.43 3.92 -10.31
N PRO A 25 -1.29 3.40 -10.80
CA PRO A 25 -0.12 3.14 -9.98
C PRO A 25 0.61 4.44 -9.62
N TYR A 26 1.05 4.54 -8.35
CA TYR A 26 1.79 5.68 -7.82
C TYR A 26 2.74 5.22 -6.69
N TYR A 27 3.67 6.09 -6.30
CA TYR A 27 4.56 5.84 -5.18
C TYR A 27 3.91 6.25 -3.86
N ASN A 28 3.83 5.32 -2.89
CA ASN A 28 3.34 5.64 -1.56
C ASN A 28 4.32 6.62 -0.89
N PHE A 29 3.84 7.81 -0.52
CA PHE A 29 4.67 8.92 -0.01
C PHE A 29 5.87 9.25 -0.91
N ASP A 30 5.69 9.20 -2.23
CA ASP A 30 6.73 9.50 -3.22
C ASP A 30 7.98 8.59 -3.12
N GLN A 31 7.84 7.42 -2.48
CA GLN A 31 8.90 6.44 -2.34
C GLN A 31 8.68 5.21 -3.22
N GLN A 32 9.70 4.86 -4.00
CA GLN A 32 9.80 3.55 -4.61
C GLN A 32 10.24 2.52 -3.56
N ILE A 33 9.40 1.52 -3.28
CA ILE A 33 9.65 0.53 -2.24
C ILE A 33 10.02 -0.79 -2.90
N VAL A 34 11.32 -1.00 -3.10
CA VAL A 34 11.89 -2.20 -3.73
C VAL A 34 13.03 -2.75 -2.89
N ARG A 35 13.17 -4.07 -2.86
CA ARG A 35 14.33 -4.77 -2.28
C ARG A 35 14.41 -6.18 -2.84
N ASP A 36 15.57 -6.54 -3.37
CA ASP A 36 15.78 -7.85 -4.02
C ASP A 36 14.73 -8.09 -5.11
N ASP A 37 13.90 -9.12 -4.99
CA ASP A 37 12.79 -9.42 -5.90
C ASP A 37 11.43 -8.88 -5.43
N LEU A 38 11.40 -8.17 -4.30
CA LEU A 38 10.18 -7.58 -3.73
C LEU A 38 9.98 -6.16 -4.22
N GLU A 39 8.74 -5.86 -4.60
CA GLU A 39 8.29 -4.54 -4.99
C GLU A 39 6.93 -4.27 -4.35
N ILE A 40 6.74 -3.07 -3.78
CA ILE A 40 5.46 -2.62 -3.24
C ILE A 40 5.05 -1.36 -3.99
N ILE A 41 3.90 -1.42 -4.65
CA ILE A 41 3.35 -0.31 -5.44
C ILE A 41 1.99 0.05 -4.87
N ALA A 42 1.72 1.34 -4.70
CA ALA A 42 0.38 1.79 -4.39
C ALA A 42 -0.45 1.94 -5.67
N GLY A 43 -1.72 1.55 -5.61
CA GLY A 43 -2.66 1.70 -6.70
C GLY A 43 -3.94 2.34 -6.18
N MET A 44 -4.44 3.37 -6.87
CA MET A 44 -5.71 4.03 -6.53
C MET A 44 -6.71 3.94 -7.67
N THR A 45 -7.99 4.06 -7.33
CA THR A 45 -9.09 4.16 -8.31
C THR A 45 -9.50 5.61 -8.57
N GLY A 46 -9.15 6.52 -7.67
CA GLY A 46 -9.39 7.94 -7.83
C GLY A 46 -8.57 8.79 -6.88
N ALA A 47 -8.77 10.10 -6.99
CA ALA A 47 -8.21 11.08 -6.08
C ALA A 47 -9.27 12.15 -5.77
N ASP A 48 -9.19 12.74 -4.58
CA ASP A 48 -10.07 13.84 -4.19
C ASP A 48 -9.60 15.21 -4.71
N GLY A 49 -10.31 16.28 -4.33
CA GLY A 49 -9.99 17.65 -4.76
C GLY A 49 -8.64 18.19 -4.29
N MET A 50 -7.97 17.51 -3.35
CA MET A 50 -6.61 17.79 -2.89
C MET A 50 -5.59 16.78 -3.43
N CYS A 51 -5.96 15.99 -4.44
CA CYS A 51 -5.13 14.97 -5.07
C CYS A 51 -4.65 13.87 -4.12
N ARG A 52 -5.45 13.56 -3.10
CA ARG A 52 -5.17 12.46 -2.17
C ARG A 52 -5.85 11.19 -2.68
N PRO A 53 -5.19 10.02 -2.61
CA PRO A 53 -5.73 8.78 -3.15
C PRO A 53 -7.01 8.35 -2.44
N THR A 54 -8.01 7.97 -3.22
CA THR A 54 -9.28 7.38 -2.77
C THR A 54 -9.44 5.98 -3.38
N GLY A 55 -10.06 5.07 -2.62
CA GLY A 55 -10.22 3.67 -3.00
C GLY A 55 -8.90 3.06 -3.46
N TYR A 56 -7.86 3.12 -2.61
CA TYR A 56 -6.49 2.72 -2.93
C TYR A 56 -6.02 1.53 -2.08
N ASN A 57 -4.99 0.82 -2.54
CA ASN A 57 -4.33 -0.23 -1.76
C ASN A 57 -2.82 -0.26 -2.06
N LEU A 58 -2.06 -1.02 -1.28
CA LEU A 58 -0.67 -1.33 -1.57
C LEU A 58 -0.56 -2.79 -2.01
N PHE A 59 0.01 -2.98 -3.20
CA PHE A 59 0.12 -4.24 -3.90
C PHE A 59 1.57 -4.72 -3.79
N VAL A 60 1.74 -5.95 -3.36
CA VAL A 60 3.05 -6.58 -3.22
C VAL A 60 3.29 -7.48 -4.42
N PHE A 61 4.46 -7.32 -5.01
CA PHE A 61 4.95 -8.14 -6.11
C PHE A 61 6.22 -8.84 -5.71
N VAL A 62 6.35 -10.09 -6.16
CA VAL A 62 7.51 -10.96 -5.95
C VAL A 62 7.98 -11.41 -7.34
N ALA A 63 9.19 -11.02 -7.73
CA ALA A 63 9.73 -11.23 -9.07
C ALA A 63 8.75 -10.76 -10.18
N GLY A 64 8.10 -9.61 -9.96
CA GLY A 64 7.12 -9.03 -10.89
C GLY A 64 5.75 -9.72 -10.92
N ARG A 65 5.49 -10.72 -10.07
CA ARG A 65 4.19 -11.40 -9.95
C ARG A 65 3.45 -10.92 -8.71
N PHE A 66 2.15 -10.67 -8.84
CA PHE A 66 1.32 -10.25 -7.71
C PHE A 66 1.28 -11.34 -6.62
N ALA A 67 1.55 -10.94 -5.38
CA ALA A 67 1.59 -11.82 -4.21
C ALA A 67 0.50 -11.47 -3.16
N GLY A 68 -0.13 -10.30 -3.26
CA GLY A 68 -1.21 -9.91 -2.34
C GLY A 68 -1.24 -8.41 -2.08
N THR A 69 -2.22 -7.99 -1.29
CA THR A 69 -2.35 -6.61 -0.82
C THR A 69 -2.01 -6.49 0.66
N LEU A 70 -1.59 -5.30 1.09
CA LEU A 70 -1.32 -5.04 2.52
C LEU A 70 -2.61 -4.78 3.31
N SER A 71 -3.64 -4.20 2.68
CA SER A 71 -4.98 -4.08 3.28
C SER A 71 -5.96 -5.08 2.66
N PRO A 72 -6.85 -5.71 3.44
CA PRO A 72 -7.91 -6.57 2.91
C PRO A 72 -9.00 -5.80 2.13
N PHE A 73 -9.12 -4.49 2.37
CA PHE A 73 -10.11 -3.62 1.71
C PHE A 73 -9.46 -2.36 1.15
N PRO A 74 -10.01 -1.74 0.09
CA PRO A 74 -9.56 -0.43 -0.38
C PRO A 74 -9.65 0.64 0.71
N MET A 75 -8.59 1.44 0.82
CA MET A 75 -8.43 2.51 1.79
C MET A 75 -8.79 3.86 1.19
N THR A 76 -9.03 4.85 2.04
CA THR A 76 -9.20 6.25 1.64
C THR A 76 -8.33 7.12 2.52
N SER A 77 -7.57 8.02 1.89
CA SER A 77 -6.61 8.87 2.59
C SER A 77 -7.26 9.65 3.73
N ARG A 78 -6.57 9.71 4.89
CA ARG A 78 -7.02 10.46 6.08
C ARG A 78 -8.34 9.95 6.69
N LEU A 79 -8.71 8.71 6.40
CA LEU A 79 -9.75 7.98 7.13
C LEU A 79 -9.13 6.82 7.90
N ASP A 80 -9.94 6.20 8.75
CA ASP A 80 -9.54 5.01 9.49
C ASP A 80 -8.99 3.94 8.55
N SER A 81 -7.97 3.23 9.04
CA SER A 81 -7.25 2.19 8.31
C SER A 81 -6.46 2.68 7.10
N SER A 82 -6.32 4.00 6.87
CA SER A 82 -5.42 4.49 5.81
C SER A 82 -3.96 4.17 6.08
N SER A 83 -3.22 3.77 5.04
CA SER A 83 -1.82 3.41 5.16
C SER A 83 -0.93 4.60 5.51
N GLY A 84 -0.03 4.38 6.46
CA GLY A 84 1.14 5.20 6.76
C GLY A 84 2.41 4.61 6.14
N ALA A 85 3.50 4.64 6.90
CA ALA A 85 4.82 4.22 6.44
C ALA A 85 4.82 2.72 6.11
N VAL A 86 5.45 2.35 5.00
CA VAL A 86 5.61 0.96 4.56
C VAL A 86 7.06 0.72 4.20
N ARG A 87 7.62 -0.40 4.65
CA ARG A 87 9.02 -0.77 4.40
C ARG A 87 9.23 -2.28 4.36
N ILE A 88 10.22 -2.69 3.58
CA ILE A 88 10.71 -4.08 3.54
C ILE A 88 11.81 -4.23 4.61
N ALA A 89 11.40 -4.57 5.83
CA ALA A 89 12.26 -4.56 7.02
C ALA A 89 13.40 -5.59 6.97
N ALA A 90 13.15 -6.76 6.38
CA ALA A 90 14.12 -7.83 6.19
C ALA A 90 13.78 -8.63 4.93
N LYS A 91 14.59 -9.63 4.59
CA LYS A 91 14.21 -10.59 3.55
C LYS A 91 12.82 -11.16 3.87
N ASP A 92 11.92 -11.11 2.89
CA ASP A 92 10.55 -11.63 2.99
C ASP A 92 9.73 -11.06 4.16
N THR A 93 10.11 -9.91 4.72
CA THR A 93 9.40 -9.24 5.82
C THR A 93 9.03 -7.82 5.45
N ILE A 94 7.75 -7.51 5.54
CA ILE A 94 7.20 -6.17 5.34
C ILE A 94 6.62 -5.67 6.66
N THR A 95 6.76 -4.38 6.92
CA THR A 95 6.02 -3.70 7.99
C THR A 95 5.26 -2.53 7.37
N ALA A 96 3.98 -2.40 7.70
CA ALA A 96 3.15 -1.28 7.31
C ALA A 96 2.41 -0.72 8.51
N ASP A 97 2.37 0.60 8.61
CA ASP A 97 1.55 1.31 9.58
C ASP A 97 0.20 1.66 8.97
N PHE A 98 -0.85 1.62 9.79
CA PHE A 98 -2.19 2.04 9.42
C PHE A 98 -2.71 3.01 10.47
N ALA A 99 -3.22 4.16 10.03
CA ALA A 99 -3.82 5.15 10.90
C ALA A 99 -5.13 4.62 11.49
N ARG A 100 -5.39 4.95 12.75
CA ARG A 100 -6.64 4.69 13.43
C ARG A 100 -7.30 6.01 13.80
N TYR A 101 -8.41 6.30 13.14
CA TYR A 101 -9.18 7.52 13.36
C TYR A 101 -10.39 7.21 14.23
N SER A 102 -10.53 7.93 15.34
CA SER A 102 -11.76 7.99 16.11
C SER A 102 -12.76 8.96 15.45
N SER A 103 -14.02 8.93 15.89
CA SER A 103 -15.02 9.90 15.44
C SER A 103 -14.73 11.34 15.89
N THR A 104 -13.84 11.52 16.87
CA THR A 104 -13.43 12.84 17.38
C THR A 104 -12.12 13.33 16.78
N ASP A 105 -11.44 12.52 15.97
CA ASP A 105 -10.15 12.89 15.42
C ASP A 105 -10.31 13.87 14.25
N PRO A 106 -9.53 14.96 14.22
CA PRO A 106 -9.45 15.77 13.02
C PRO A 106 -8.76 14.97 11.91
N LEU A 107 -9.18 15.17 10.65
CA LEU A 107 -8.64 14.44 9.48
C LEU A 107 -7.11 14.59 9.27
N CYS A 108 -6.43 15.47 9.99
CA CYS A 108 -4.97 15.59 9.93
C CYS A 108 -4.24 14.58 10.82
N CYS A 109 -4.89 14.11 11.87
CA CYS A 109 -4.21 13.71 13.09
C CYS A 109 -4.96 12.53 13.73
N PRO A 110 -4.66 11.28 13.31
CA PRO A 110 -5.23 10.10 13.95
C PRO A 110 -4.78 10.00 15.40
N SER A 111 -5.63 9.48 16.28
CA SER A 111 -5.32 9.31 17.69
C SER A 111 -4.50 8.06 18.01
N SER A 112 -4.33 7.17 17.03
CA SER A 112 -3.53 5.95 17.19
C SER A 112 -3.14 5.35 15.84
N HIS A 113 -2.27 4.34 15.89
CA HIS A 113 -1.82 3.58 14.74
C HIS A 113 -1.82 2.08 15.02
N VAL A 114 -1.87 1.27 13.97
CA VAL A 114 -1.56 -0.16 14.04
C VAL A 114 -0.41 -0.45 13.11
N THR A 115 0.67 -1.00 13.65
CA THR A 115 1.76 -1.56 12.85
C THR A 115 1.45 -3.03 12.58
N VAL A 116 1.36 -3.41 11.31
CA VAL A 116 1.20 -4.81 10.88
C VAL A 116 2.51 -5.30 10.29
N ARG A 117 2.94 -6.48 10.73
CA ARG A 117 4.05 -7.22 10.15
C ARG A 117 3.52 -8.30 9.23
N TYR A 118 4.06 -8.36 8.03
CA TYR A 118 3.75 -9.37 7.03
C TYR A 118 5.00 -10.18 6.71
N LYS A 119 4.76 -11.43 6.32
CA LYS A 119 5.76 -12.34 5.77
C LYS A 119 5.36 -12.71 4.34
N ILE A 120 6.35 -12.83 3.46
CA ILE A 120 6.16 -13.45 2.16
C ILE A 120 6.28 -14.95 2.35
N ASP A 121 5.17 -15.66 2.19
CA ASP A 121 5.15 -17.11 2.14
C ASP A 121 5.46 -17.58 0.71
N ARG A 122 6.51 -18.38 0.57
CA ARG A 122 7.00 -18.94 -0.70
C ARG A 122 6.87 -20.46 -0.76
N SER A 123 6.13 -21.07 0.17
CA SER A 123 5.95 -22.53 0.23
C SER A 123 5.06 -23.07 -0.89
N GLY A 124 4.18 -22.24 -1.44
CA GLY A 124 3.26 -22.59 -2.52
C GLY A 124 3.81 -22.35 -3.93
N PRO A 125 3.01 -22.67 -4.97
CA PRO A 125 3.37 -22.46 -6.38
C PRO A 125 3.47 -20.98 -6.77
N SER A 126 3.00 -20.07 -5.92
CA SER A 126 3.18 -18.63 -6.06
C SER A 126 3.35 -18.03 -4.66
N ALA A 127 4.22 -17.03 -4.57
CA ALA A 127 4.44 -16.33 -3.31
C ALA A 127 3.17 -15.60 -2.88
N SER A 128 2.92 -15.52 -1.58
CA SER A 128 1.76 -14.84 -1.01
C SER A 128 2.14 -13.97 0.19
N VAL A 129 1.39 -12.88 0.41
CA VAL A 129 1.55 -12.03 1.58
C VAL A 129 0.70 -12.55 2.73
N VAL A 130 1.33 -12.80 3.88
CA VAL A 130 0.64 -13.27 5.09
C VAL A 130 0.88 -12.29 6.22
N ALA A 131 -0.18 -11.74 6.80
CA ALA A 131 -0.09 -10.96 8.03
C ALA A 131 0.27 -11.89 9.20
N THR A 132 1.37 -11.60 9.89
CA THR A 132 1.86 -12.43 11.00
C THR A 132 1.61 -11.80 12.36
N GLU A 133 1.48 -10.47 12.42
CA GLU A 133 1.30 -9.74 13.67
C GLU A 133 0.70 -8.37 13.41
N ALA A 134 -0.16 -7.91 14.32
CA ALA A 134 -0.66 -6.54 14.37
C ALA A 134 -0.47 -5.98 15.78
N ARG A 135 0.15 -4.81 15.91
CA ARG A 135 0.37 -4.13 17.19
C ARG A 135 -0.22 -2.73 17.14
N ALA A 136 -1.15 -2.45 18.04
CA ALA A 136 -1.65 -1.09 18.25
C ALA A 136 -0.59 -0.25 18.95
N ARG A 137 -0.52 1.02 18.57
CA ARG A 137 0.34 2.05 19.14
C ARG A 137 -0.50 3.32 19.34
N PRO A 138 -0.35 4.03 20.46
CA PRO A 138 -0.83 5.38 20.58
C PRO A 138 -0.25 6.27 19.48
#